data_AF-A0A368VJT4-F1
#
_entry.id   AF-A0A368VJT4-F1
#
_cell.length_a   1.000
_cell.length_b   1.000
_cell.length_c   1.000
_cell.angle_alpha   90.00
_cell.angle_beta   90.00
_cell.angle_gamma   90.00
#
_symmetry.space_group_name_H-M   'P 1'
#
loop_
_entity.id
_entity.type
_entity.pdbx_description
1 polymer ?
#
loop_
_entity_poly.entity_id
_entity_poly.type
_entity_poly.pdbx_seq_one_letter_code
_entity_poly.pdbx_strand_id
1 'polypeptide(L)'
;MEIPITAISCGLITVHMPDASQSKFFIFQDLSEILGVEDNYLAEKKIRRFLKLNAPDSKVFFDSEADNCAIYTLKADSMVSVLKAIKIMSVSNLSISDSSIMDITEIMTSWERPKAQKWRTGDIFVFLLDDGVTKAYGQVLILIKRSGAVCALFGDKYSEKDKEKDKLLDPKKILSIVQINTNRLNTFQWEVIGNEDVAIEVTLSPQFTNHYYASHMFHRLANAHFGIVSWQNYYEDMLWKQSE
;
A
#
# COMPACT_ATOMS: atom_id res chain seq x y z
N MET A 1 -1.44 -17.14 -8.79
CA MET A 1 -0.19 -16.37 -8.68
C MET A 1 0.03 -16.18 -7.19
N GLU A 2 1.08 -16.78 -6.62
CA GLU A 2 1.38 -16.62 -5.19
C GLU A 2 1.78 -15.16 -4.95
N ILE A 3 1.10 -14.48 -4.02
CA ILE A 3 1.49 -13.14 -3.60
C ILE A 3 2.77 -13.32 -2.79
N PRO A 4 3.90 -12.74 -3.22
CA PRO A 4 5.16 -12.90 -2.49
C PRO A 4 4.99 -12.40 -1.06
N ILE A 5 5.56 -13.13 -0.10
CA ILE A 5 5.60 -12.71 1.31
C ILE A 5 6.36 -11.39 1.36
N THR A 6 5.63 -10.28 1.55
CA THR A 6 6.20 -8.94 1.53
C THR A 6 6.60 -8.46 2.92
N ALA A 7 6.48 -9.30 3.95
CA ALA A 7 6.80 -8.98 5.33
C ALA A 7 7.47 -10.18 6.01
N ILE A 8 8.65 -9.98 6.60
CA ILE A 8 9.45 -11.03 7.24
C ILE A 8 9.76 -10.60 8.66
N SER A 9 9.44 -11.46 9.63
CA SER A 9 9.76 -11.23 11.03
C SER A 9 11.23 -11.58 11.31
N CYS A 10 11.91 -10.67 11.99
CA CYS A 10 13.24 -10.76 12.53
C CYS A 10 13.13 -10.47 14.03
N GLY A 11 12.90 -11.50 14.83
CA GLY A 11 12.47 -11.34 16.23
C GLY A 11 11.16 -10.56 16.32
N LEU A 12 11.14 -9.50 17.14
CA LEU A 12 9.99 -8.60 17.27
C LEU A 12 9.89 -7.54 16.15
N ILE A 13 10.86 -7.47 15.24
CA ILE A 13 10.84 -6.53 14.11
C ILE A 13 10.29 -7.21 12.86
N THR A 14 9.36 -6.57 12.20
CA THR A 14 8.87 -6.95 10.88
C THR A 14 9.50 -6.04 9.84
N VAL A 15 10.22 -6.65 8.91
CA VAL A 15 10.78 -5.94 7.75
C VAL A 15 9.91 -6.23 6.54
N HIS A 16 9.40 -5.17 5.94
CA HIS A 16 8.69 -5.24 4.68
C HIS A 16 9.66 -5.13 3.52
N MET A 17 9.54 -6.05 2.57
CA MET A 17 10.35 -6.11 1.37
C MET A 17 9.78 -5.19 0.28
N PRO A 18 10.63 -4.67 -0.63
CA PRO A 18 10.15 -3.94 -1.79
C PRO A 18 9.15 -4.76 -2.60
N ASP A 19 8.01 -4.17 -2.94
CA ASP A 19 6.96 -4.79 -3.74
C ASP A 19 6.70 -3.99 -5.03
N ALA A 20 5.73 -4.41 -5.82
CA ALA A 20 5.37 -3.71 -7.05
C ALA A 20 5.06 -2.21 -6.86
N SER A 21 4.61 -1.79 -5.67
CA SER A 21 4.21 -0.42 -5.35
C SER A 21 5.29 0.37 -4.61
N GLN A 22 6.01 -0.27 -3.70
CA GLN A 22 7.01 0.33 -2.83
C GLN A 22 8.40 -0.20 -3.17
N SER A 23 9.30 0.71 -3.53
CA SER A 23 10.69 0.36 -3.91
C SER A 23 11.64 0.14 -2.73
N LYS A 24 11.19 0.38 -1.51
CA LYS A 24 12.02 0.49 -0.32
C LYS A 24 11.77 -0.68 0.64
N PHE A 25 12.83 -1.12 1.31
CA PHE A 25 12.71 -1.88 2.56
C PHE A 25 12.12 -0.96 3.62
N PHE A 26 11.24 -1.49 4.47
CA PHE A 26 10.44 -0.69 5.38
C PHE A 26 10.21 -1.41 6.71
N ILE A 27 10.31 -0.69 7.82
CA ILE A 27 9.88 -1.12 9.16
C ILE A 27 8.88 -0.07 9.64
N PHE A 28 7.77 -0.50 10.25
CA PHE A 28 6.82 0.40 10.89
C PHE A 28 6.30 -0.23 12.16
N GLN A 29 6.86 0.20 13.29
CA GLN A 29 6.58 -0.36 14.60
C GLN A 29 6.80 0.67 15.70
N ASP A 30 6.25 0.39 16.88
CA ASP A 30 6.61 1.09 18.10
C ASP A 30 8.02 0.67 18.56
N LEU A 31 9.01 1.50 18.23
CA LEU A 31 10.40 1.29 18.62
C LEU A 31 10.67 1.76 20.05
N SER A 32 9.78 2.55 20.64
CA SER A 32 9.92 3.04 22.00
C SER A 32 9.89 1.87 23.00
N GLU A 33 8.92 0.97 22.81
CA GLU A 33 8.78 -0.26 23.58
C GLU A 33 9.99 -1.18 23.41
N ILE A 34 10.46 -1.36 22.18
CA ILE A 34 11.57 -2.27 21.86
C ILE A 34 12.89 -1.79 22.46
N LEU A 35 13.15 -0.46 22.41
CA LEU A 35 14.37 0.16 22.94
C LEU A 35 14.25 0.59 24.40
N GLY A 36 13.08 0.41 25.03
CA GLY A 36 12.79 0.83 26.39
C GLY A 36 13.04 2.32 26.62
N VAL A 37 12.53 3.16 25.72
CA VAL A 37 12.61 4.63 25.80
C VAL A 37 11.23 5.25 25.88
N GLU A 38 11.17 6.52 26.28
CA GLU A 38 9.92 7.24 26.53
C GLU A 38 9.03 7.36 25.28
N ASP A 39 9.62 7.58 24.10
CA ASP A 39 8.88 7.76 22.85
C ASP A 39 9.69 7.33 21.61
N ASN A 40 8.99 7.27 20.47
CA ASN A 40 9.55 6.90 19.18
C ASN A 40 10.57 7.91 18.64
N TYR A 41 10.49 9.19 19.04
CA TYR A 41 11.45 10.21 18.63
C TYR A 41 12.83 9.98 19.27
N LEU A 42 12.86 9.60 20.55
CA LEU A 42 14.09 9.21 21.24
C LEU A 42 14.66 7.91 20.66
N ALA A 43 13.81 6.95 20.31
CA ALA A 43 14.23 5.72 19.63
C ALA A 43 14.92 6.03 18.29
N GLU A 44 14.28 6.84 17.44
CA GLU A 44 14.85 7.33 16.18
C GLU A 44 16.20 8.00 16.40
N LYS A 45 16.29 8.94 17.35
CA LYS A 45 17.52 9.70 17.63
C LYS A 45 18.67 8.78 18.05
N LYS A 46 18.39 7.74 18.85
CA LYS A 46 19.38 6.73 19.25
C LYS A 46 19.86 5.94 18.03
N ILE A 47 18.95 5.40 17.21
CA ILE A 47 19.29 4.61 16.03
C ILE A 47 20.10 5.44 15.03
N ARG A 48 19.65 6.67 14.71
CA ARG A 48 20.39 7.59 13.82
C ARG A 48 21.80 7.87 14.31
N ARG A 49 21.99 8.11 15.61
CA ARG A 49 23.31 8.33 16.20
C ARG A 49 24.21 7.13 16.03
N PHE A 50 23.69 5.93 16.25
CA PHE A 50 24.45 4.69 16.08
C PHE A 50 24.85 4.46 14.63
N LEU A 51 23.92 4.65 13.68
CA LEU A 51 24.21 4.51 12.25
C LEU A 51 25.28 5.53 11.82
N LYS A 52 25.20 6.78 12.27
CA LYS A 52 26.21 7.79 11.95
C LYS A 52 27.62 7.41 12.42
N LEU A 53 27.74 6.69 13.54
CA LEU A 53 29.03 6.29 14.10
C LEU A 53 29.55 4.97 13.54
N ASN A 54 28.67 4.00 13.28
CA ASN A 54 29.06 2.62 12.96
C ASN A 54 28.80 2.21 11.51
N ALA A 55 27.95 2.96 10.80
CA ALA A 55 27.59 2.70 9.41
C ALA A 55 27.30 4.04 8.67
N PRO A 56 28.28 4.97 8.58
CA PRO A 56 28.07 6.33 8.09
C PRO A 56 27.57 6.42 6.64
N ASP A 57 27.82 5.38 5.84
CA ASP A 57 27.39 5.29 4.44
C ASP A 57 25.93 4.81 4.27
N SER A 58 25.30 4.37 5.37
CA SER A 58 23.91 3.89 5.36
C SER A 58 22.93 5.03 5.12
N LYS A 59 22.30 5.02 3.95
CA LYS A 59 21.23 5.97 3.58
C LYS A 59 19.90 5.45 4.11
N VAL A 60 19.53 5.89 5.31
CA VAL A 60 18.30 5.51 6.00
C VAL A 60 17.48 6.75 6.32
N PHE A 61 16.18 6.66 6.07
CA PHE A 61 15.21 7.69 6.37
C PHE A 61 14.29 7.21 7.49
N PHE A 62 13.79 8.15 8.27
CA PHE A 62 12.89 7.89 9.37
C PHE A 62 11.73 8.88 9.30
N ASP A 63 10.58 8.43 9.76
CA ASP A 63 9.37 9.22 9.93
C ASP A 63 8.70 8.71 11.21
N SER A 64 8.88 9.44 12.31
CA SER A 64 8.37 9.03 13.63
C SER A 64 7.13 9.81 13.99
N GLU A 65 6.09 9.07 14.35
CA GLU A 65 4.87 9.58 14.96
C GLU A 65 4.80 9.12 16.43
N ALA A 66 3.75 9.53 17.15
CA ALA A 66 3.60 9.15 18.56
C ALA A 66 3.59 7.62 18.74
N ASP A 67 2.81 6.92 17.93
CA ASP A 67 2.52 5.50 18.13
C ASP A 67 3.52 4.57 17.41
N ASN A 68 4.17 5.04 16.35
CA ASN A 68 5.06 4.21 15.54
C ASN A 68 6.20 5.02 14.92
N CYS A 69 7.31 4.34 14.63
CA CYS A 69 8.41 4.86 13.83
C CYS A 69 8.48 4.10 12.50
N ALA A 70 8.42 4.83 11.39
CA ALA A 70 8.71 4.30 10.08
C ALA A 70 10.20 4.45 9.76
N ILE A 71 10.88 3.35 9.41
CA ILE A 71 12.26 3.35 8.93
C ILE A 71 12.28 2.79 7.51
N TYR A 72 12.92 3.49 6.58
CA TYR A 72 12.99 3.01 5.20
C TYR A 72 14.31 3.32 4.48
N THR A 73 14.65 2.43 3.55
CA THR A 73 15.85 2.54 2.71
C THR A 73 15.69 1.77 1.39
N LEU A 74 16.45 2.17 0.37
CA LEU A 74 16.53 1.47 -0.91
C LEU A 74 17.55 0.32 -0.91
N LYS A 75 18.40 0.23 0.13
CA LYS A 75 19.53 -0.72 0.16
C LYS A 75 19.38 -1.75 1.28
N ALA A 76 19.53 -3.02 0.95
CA ALA A 76 19.52 -4.12 1.91
C ALA A 76 20.53 -3.90 3.04
N ASP A 77 21.79 -3.59 2.72
CA ASP A 77 22.86 -3.39 3.72
C ASP A 77 22.56 -2.27 4.73
N SER A 78 21.90 -1.21 4.28
CA SER A 78 21.44 -0.12 5.16
C SER A 78 20.38 -0.63 6.13
N MET A 79 19.44 -1.48 5.67
CA MET A 79 18.41 -2.07 6.52
C MET A 79 19.00 -3.08 7.50
N VAL A 80 19.97 -3.90 7.06
CA VAL A 80 20.74 -4.77 7.96
C VAL A 80 21.43 -3.96 9.06
N SER A 81 22.00 -2.80 8.72
CA SER A 81 22.62 -1.91 9.70
C SER A 81 21.61 -1.37 10.73
N VAL A 82 20.37 -1.10 10.30
CA VAL A 82 19.26 -0.73 11.19
C VAL A 82 18.93 -1.88 12.14
N LEU A 83 18.76 -3.11 11.62
CA LEU A 83 18.45 -4.29 12.45
C LEU A 83 19.53 -4.54 13.52
N LYS A 84 20.81 -4.41 13.14
CA LYS A 84 21.94 -4.50 14.08
C LYS A 84 21.90 -3.41 15.15
N ALA A 85 21.56 -2.18 14.77
CA ALA A 85 21.41 -1.07 15.73
C ALA A 85 20.28 -1.35 16.73
N ILE A 86 19.12 -1.81 16.25
CA ILE A 86 17.98 -2.17 17.09
C ILE A 86 18.36 -3.31 18.04
N LYS A 87 18.99 -4.38 17.53
CA LYS A 87 19.46 -5.52 18.35
C LYS A 87 20.36 -5.08 19.51
N ILE A 88 21.32 -4.18 19.25
CA ILE A 88 22.27 -3.71 20.26
C ILE A 88 21.59 -2.88 21.34
N MET A 89 20.53 -2.15 20.98
CA MET A 89 19.86 -1.21 21.89
C MET A 89 18.62 -1.77 22.58
N SER A 90 18.10 -2.91 22.13
CA SER A 90 16.85 -3.46 22.65
C SER A 90 16.98 -3.90 24.10
N VAL A 91 15.94 -3.62 24.90
CA VAL A 91 15.94 -3.90 26.35
C VAL A 91 15.50 -5.33 26.70
N SER A 92 14.98 -6.11 25.74
CA SER A 92 14.50 -7.47 25.96
C SER A 92 15.51 -8.53 25.51
N ASN A 93 15.66 -9.61 26.28
CA ASN A 93 16.36 -10.85 25.85
C ASN A 93 15.59 -11.61 24.74
N LEU A 94 14.52 -11.03 24.21
CA LEU A 94 13.78 -11.47 23.02
C LEU A 94 14.36 -10.82 21.75
N SER A 95 15.53 -10.21 21.87
CA SER A 95 16.18 -9.41 20.83
C SER A 95 16.60 -10.28 19.66
N ILE A 96 16.27 -9.76 18.48
CA ILE A 96 16.77 -10.17 17.17
C ILE A 96 18.05 -11.01 17.28
N SER A 97 17.96 -12.32 17.03
CA SER A 97 19.12 -13.20 17.11
C SER A 97 20.08 -12.97 15.94
N ASP A 98 21.37 -13.33 16.09
CA ASP A 98 22.32 -13.24 14.97
C ASP A 98 21.90 -14.12 13.79
N SER A 99 21.34 -15.31 14.05
CA SER A 99 20.78 -16.15 12.99
C SER A 99 19.61 -15.46 12.30
N SER A 100 18.70 -14.81 13.04
CA SER A 100 17.60 -14.05 12.43
C SER A 100 18.10 -12.90 11.54
N ILE A 101 19.20 -12.23 11.91
CA ILE A 101 19.82 -11.21 11.05
C ILE A 101 20.44 -11.85 9.82
N MET A 102 21.11 -12.99 9.96
CA MET A 102 21.71 -13.71 8.83
C MET A 102 20.64 -14.14 7.83
N ASP A 103 19.58 -14.82 8.30
CA ASP A 103 18.48 -15.32 7.47
C ASP A 103 17.81 -14.18 6.69
N ILE A 104 17.47 -13.08 7.36
CA ILE A 104 16.83 -11.95 6.68
C ILE A 104 17.80 -11.20 5.75
N THR A 105 19.09 -11.19 6.06
CA THR A 105 20.11 -10.61 5.16
C THR A 105 20.19 -11.40 3.87
N GLU A 106 20.21 -12.73 3.94
CA GLU A 106 20.19 -13.60 2.75
C GLU A 106 18.96 -13.29 1.90
N ILE A 107 17.78 -13.24 2.52
CA ILE A 107 16.53 -12.93 1.80
C ILE A 107 16.57 -11.53 1.16
N MET A 108 16.99 -10.49 1.90
CA MET A 108 17.04 -9.12 1.38
C MET A 108 18.05 -8.94 0.24
N THR A 109 19.17 -9.67 0.28
CA THR A 109 20.21 -9.58 -0.76
C THR A 109 19.82 -10.33 -2.03
N SER A 110 19.07 -11.43 -1.91
CA SER A 110 18.51 -12.16 -3.05
C SER A 110 17.14 -11.65 -3.50
N TRP A 111 16.59 -10.60 -2.87
CA TRP A 111 15.22 -10.16 -3.14
C TRP A 111 15.09 -9.49 -4.51
N GLU A 112 14.41 -10.17 -5.43
CA GLU A 112 13.99 -9.58 -6.69
C GLU A 112 12.64 -8.88 -6.53
N ARG A 113 12.65 -7.56 -6.65
CA ARG A 113 11.42 -6.75 -6.57
C ARG A 113 10.43 -7.19 -7.67
N PRO A 114 9.19 -7.57 -7.32
CA PRO A 114 8.15 -7.87 -8.30
C PRO A 114 7.89 -6.71 -9.25
N LYS A 115 7.68 -7.00 -10.53
CA LYS A 115 7.29 -6.00 -11.53
C LYS A 115 5.85 -5.57 -11.30
N ALA A 116 5.59 -4.27 -11.37
CA ALA A 116 4.22 -3.75 -11.31
C ALA A 116 3.41 -4.14 -12.54
N GLN A 117 2.12 -4.41 -12.32
CA GLN A 117 1.13 -4.46 -13.39
C GLN A 117 1.18 -3.15 -14.17
N LYS A 118 1.18 -3.23 -15.50
CA LYS A 118 1.06 -2.04 -16.35
C LYS A 118 -0.39 -1.67 -16.47
N TRP A 119 -0.71 -0.40 -16.23
CA TRP A 119 -2.04 0.13 -16.38
C TRP A 119 -2.00 1.61 -16.77
N ARG A 120 -3.11 2.13 -17.32
CA ARG A 120 -3.27 3.48 -17.87
C ARG A 120 -4.71 3.99 -17.72
N THR A 121 -4.93 5.27 -18.02
CA THR A 121 -6.29 5.82 -18.17
C THR A 121 -7.12 5.00 -19.16
N GLY A 122 -8.38 4.75 -18.81
CA GLY A 122 -9.33 3.93 -19.57
C GLY A 122 -9.30 2.45 -19.19
N ASP A 123 -8.29 1.99 -18.45
CA ASP A 123 -8.21 0.58 -18.05
C ASP A 123 -9.35 0.19 -17.12
N ILE A 124 -9.97 -0.94 -17.44
CA ILE A 124 -11.00 -1.60 -16.65
C ILE A 124 -10.32 -2.64 -15.78
N PHE A 125 -10.58 -2.60 -14.48
CA PHE A 125 -10.03 -3.54 -13.53
C PHE A 125 -11.11 -4.27 -12.75
N VAL A 126 -10.83 -5.51 -12.35
CA VAL A 126 -11.73 -6.39 -11.60
C VAL A 126 -11.06 -6.83 -10.31
N PHE A 127 -11.86 -7.00 -9.26
CA PHE A 127 -11.39 -7.52 -7.98
C PHE A 127 -12.48 -8.30 -7.24
N LEU A 128 -12.04 -9.26 -6.44
CA LEU A 128 -12.89 -10.07 -5.58
C LEU A 128 -13.29 -9.27 -4.34
N LEU A 129 -14.54 -9.36 -3.93
CA LEU A 129 -15.07 -8.79 -2.70
C LEU A 129 -14.79 -9.70 -1.49
N ASP A 130 -15.09 -9.21 -0.28
CA ASP A 130 -14.78 -9.91 0.98
C ASP A 130 -15.60 -11.20 1.17
N ASP A 131 -16.70 -11.37 0.42
CA ASP A 131 -17.48 -12.62 0.38
C ASP A 131 -16.75 -13.77 -0.36
N GLY A 132 -15.62 -13.47 -1.01
CA GLY A 132 -14.79 -14.43 -1.72
C GLY A 132 -15.42 -14.98 -3.02
N VAL A 133 -16.58 -14.47 -3.42
CA VAL A 133 -17.36 -14.99 -4.57
C VAL A 133 -17.75 -13.87 -5.54
N THR A 134 -18.22 -12.75 -5.03
CA THR A 134 -18.64 -11.61 -5.84
C THR A 134 -17.42 -10.87 -6.36
N LYS A 135 -17.42 -10.56 -7.66
CA LYS A 135 -16.42 -9.68 -8.27
C LYS A 135 -17.05 -8.31 -8.57
N ALA A 136 -16.36 -7.25 -8.19
CA ALA A 136 -16.67 -5.89 -8.59
C ALA A 136 -15.69 -5.44 -9.67
N TYR A 137 -16.03 -4.36 -10.38
CA TYR A 137 -15.16 -3.77 -11.37
C TYR A 137 -15.18 -2.24 -11.31
N GLY A 138 -14.11 -1.66 -11.83
CA GLY A 138 -13.91 -0.22 -11.90
C GLY A 138 -13.15 0.18 -13.15
N GLN A 139 -13.05 1.49 -13.37
CA GLN A 139 -12.26 2.06 -14.47
C GLN A 139 -11.32 3.14 -13.95
N VAL A 140 -10.09 3.16 -14.47
CA VAL A 140 -9.13 4.25 -14.23
C VAL A 140 -9.54 5.45 -15.08
N LEU A 141 -9.99 6.53 -14.45
CA LEU A 141 -10.42 7.75 -15.14
C LEU A 141 -9.24 8.70 -15.38
N ILE A 142 -8.40 8.89 -14.37
CA ILE A 142 -7.30 9.88 -14.43
C ILE A 142 -6.07 9.34 -13.70
N LEU A 143 -4.91 9.49 -14.33
CA LEU A 143 -3.60 9.28 -13.69
C LEU A 143 -3.19 10.53 -12.90
N ILE A 144 -2.89 10.36 -11.61
CA ILE A 144 -2.38 11.44 -10.76
C ILE A 144 -0.87 11.24 -10.59
N LYS A 145 -0.11 12.31 -10.84
CA LYS A 145 1.35 12.33 -10.64
C LYS A 145 1.67 11.87 -9.21
N ARG A 146 2.68 11.01 -9.03
CA ARG A 146 3.06 10.56 -7.67
C ARG A 146 3.00 9.05 -7.55
N SER A 147 1.77 8.55 -7.61
CA SER A 147 1.39 7.14 -7.36
C SER A 147 -0.13 6.99 -7.17
N GLY A 148 -0.93 7.92 -7.71
CA GLY A 148 -2.38 7.96 -7.49
C GLY A 148 -3.18 7.80 -8.78
N ALA A 149 -4.45 7.44 -8.64
CA ALA A 149 -5.41 7.38 -9.73
C ALA A 149 -6.80 7.82 -9.25
N VAL A 150 -7.58 8.42 -10.13
CA VAL A 150 -9.04 8.56 -9.94
C VAL A 150 -9.70 7.37 -10.60
N CYS A 151 -10.52 6.65 -9.85
CA CYS A 151 -11.21 5.46 -10.33
C CYS A 151 -12.73 5.57 -10.13
N ALA A 152 -13.49 5.12 -11.12
CA ALA A 152 -14.93 4.87 -10.99
C ALA A 152 -15.18 3.44 -10.48
N LEU A 153 -16.17 3.28 -9.60
CA LEU A 153 -16.75 2.00 -9.20
C LEU A 153 -18.11 1.84 -9.87
N PHE A 154 -18.38 0.68 -10.47
CA PHE A 154 -19.65 0.37 -11.11
C PHE A 154 -20.51 -0.55 -10.23
N GLY A 155 -21.84 -0.40 -10.34
CA GLY A 155 -22.81 -1.11 -9.50
C GLY A 155 -23.20 -2.50 -9.95
N ASP A 156 -22.87 -2.89 -11.19
CA ASP A 156 -23.07 -4.27 -11.62
C ASP A 156 -21.98 -5.18 -11.06
N LYS A 157 -22.34 -6.45 -10.82
CA LYS A 157 -21.35 -7.49 -10.54
C LYS A 157 -20.60 -7.82 -11.82
N TYR A 158 -19.30 -8.02 -11.71
CA TYR A 158 -18.52 -8.53 -12.83
C TYR A 158 -18.84 -10.01 -13.08
N SER A 159 -19.07 -10.35 -14.34
CA SER A 159 -19.25 -11.72 -14.80
C SER A 159 -18.47 -11.93 -16.10
N GLU A 160 -17.73 -13.05 -16.16
CA GLU A 160 -16.91 -13.43 -17.31
C GLU A 160 -17.75 -13.57 -18.61
N LYS A 161 -19.05 -13.87 -18.47
CA LYS A 161 -19.98 -13.97 -19.60
C LYS A 161 -20.37 -12.60 -20.17
N ASP A 162 -20.23 -11.55 -19.36
CA ASP A 162 -20.54 -10.16 -19.71
C ASP A 162 -19.29 -9.39 -20.18
N LYS A 163 -18.22 -10.11 -20.56
CA LYS A 163 -16.99 -9.58 -21.17
C LYS A 163 -17.19 -8.81 -22.48
N GLU A 164 -18.41 -8.74 -23.01
CA GLU A 164 -18.75 -7.78 -24.07
C GLU A 164 -18.59 -6.36 -23.50
N LYS A 165 -17.40 -5.78 -23.73
CA LYS A 165 -16.92 -4.53 -23.13
C LYS A 165 -17.91 -3.36 -23.25
N ASP A 166 -18.67 -3.34 -24.33
CA ASP A 166 -19.68 -2.32 -24.63
C ASP A 166 -20.84 -2.26 -23.60
N LYS A 167 -21.03 -3.29 -22.76
CA LYS A 167 -22.08 -3.33 -21.72
C LYS A 167 -21.58 -3.07 -20.30
N LEU A 168 -20.26 -3.12 -20.07
CA LEU A 168 -19.69 -2.95 -18.74
C LEU A 168 -19.66 -1.48 -18.31
N LEU A 169 -19.45 -0.56 -19.26
CA LEU A 169 -19.20 0.85 -18.93
C LEU A 169 -20.44 1.74 -19.15
N ASP A 170 -21.51 1.48 -18.40
CA ASP A 170 -22.66 2.40 -18.37
C ASP A 170 -22.44 3.51 -17.33
N PRO A 171 -22.31 4.80 -17.73
CA PRO A 171 -22.08 5.91 -16.81
C PRO A 171 -23.20 6.06 -15.77
N LYS A 172 -24.42 5.63 -16.09
CA LYS A 172 -25.57 5.65 -15.16
C LYS A 172 -25.44 4.64 -14.02
N LYS A 173 -24.50 3.71 -14.13
CA LYS A 173 -24.23 2.66 -13.13
C LYS A 173 -22.99 2.95 -12.30
N ILE A 174 -22.38 4.12 -12.45
CA ILE A 174 -21.28 4.55 -11.58
C ILE A 174 -21.84 4.81 -10.19
N LEU A 175 -21.39 4.02 -9.22
CA LEU A 175 -21.74 4.18 -7.81
C LEU A 175 -20.93 5.27 -7.15
N SER A 176 -19.66 5.42 -7.54
CA SER A 176 -18.70 6.27 -6.85
C SER A 176 -17.50 6.58 -7.72
N ILE A 177 -16.92 7.77 -7.55
CA ILE A 177 -15.64 8.16 -8.11
C ILE A 177 -14.73 8.55 -6.95
N VAL A 178 -13.57 7.89 -6.85
CA VAL A 178 -12.66 8.04 -5.71
C VAL A 178 -11.24 8.17 -6.20
N GLN A 179 -10.50 9.08 -5.58
CA GLN A 179 -9.06 9.19 -5.74
C GLN A 179 -8.33 8.25 -4.77
N ILE A 180 -7.50 7.36 -5.29
CA ILE A 180 -6.80 6.32 -4.53
C ILE A 180 -5.30 6.25 -4.83
N ASN A 181 -4.54 5.68 -3.89
CA ASN A 181 -3.23 5.12 -4.22
C ASN A 181 -3.36 3.89 -5.11
N THR A 182 -2.30 3.56 -5.82
CA THR A 182 -2.32 2.55 -6.89
C THR A 182 -1.86 1.17 -6.43
N ASN A 183 -1.77 0.95 -5.11
CA ASN A 183 -1.11 -0.25 -4.57
C ASN A 183 -1.74 -1.54 -5.08
N ARG A 184 -3.07 -1.67 -5.01
CA ARG A 184 -3.79 -2.88 -5.44
C ARG A 184 -3.76 -3.10 -6.95
N LEU A 185 -3.67 -2.03 -7.75
CA LEU A 185 -3.46 -2.12 -9.20
C LEU A 185 -2.05 -2.62 -9.49
N ASN A 186 -1.03 -2.05 -8.86
CA ASN A 186 0.37 -2.40 -9.10
C ASN A 186 0.68 -3.86 -8.71
N THR A 187 0.06 -4.37 -7.64
CA THR A 187 0.33 -5.70 -7.06
C THR A 187 -0.55 -6.83 -7.62
N PHE A 188 -1.28 -6.60 -8.72
CA PHE A 188 -2.21 -7.56 -9.33
C PHE A 188 -3.36 -8.01 -8.40
N GLN A 189 -3.57 -7.35 -7.27
CA GLN A 189 -4.76 -7.60 -6.44
C GLN A 189 -6.04 -7.17 -7.16
N TRP A 190 -5.92 -6.15 -8.02
CA TRP A 190 -6.94 -5.76 -8.99
C TRP A 190 -6.39 -6.02 -10.40
N GLU A 191 -7.04 -6.94 -11.10
CA GLU A 191 -6.61 -7.39 -12.43
C GLU A 191 -7.15 -6.45 -13.50
N VAL A 192 -6.28 -5.92 -14.36
CA VAL A 192 -6.72 -5.16 -15.54
C VAL A 192 -7.16 -6.13 -16.64
N ILE A 193 -8.41 -6.01 -17.08
CA ILE A 193 -9.06 -6.94 -18.01
C ILE A 193 -9.33 -6.33 -19.40
N GLY A 194 -9.10 -5.03 -19.56
CA GLY A 194 -9.38 -4.31 -20.80
C GLY A 194 -9.10 -2.82 -20.66
N ASN A 195 -9.24 -2.11 -21.77
CA ASN A 195 -9.09 -0.67 -21.87
C ASN A 195 -10.15 -0.15 -22.83
N GLU A 196 -10.83 0.92 -22.44
CA GLU A 196 -11.87 1.61 -23.21
C GLU A 196 -11.79 3.11 -22.94
N ASP A 197 -12.54 3.90 -23.71
CA ASP A 197 -12.73 5.32 -23.40
C ASP A 197 -13.34 5.49 -22.00
N VAL A 198 -12.99 6.57 -21.32
CA VAL A 198 -13.48 6.85 -19.96
C VAL A 198 -15.00 7.02 -19.98
N ALA A 199 -15.69 6.28 -19.12
CA ALA A 199 -17.16 6.32 -19.05
C ALA A 199 -17.70 7.71 -18.66
N ILE A 200 -16.89 8.49 -17.94
CA ILE A 200 -17.23 9.85 -17.52
C ILE A 200 -15.98 10.72 -17.47
N GLU A 201 -16.10 11.94 -17.98
CA GLU A 201 -15.07 12.95 -17.83
C GLU A 201 -15.13 13.57 -16.43
N VAL A 202 -13.98 13.58 -15.74
CA VAL A 202 -13.85 14.18 -14.41
C VAL A 202 -12.84 15.31 -14.50
N THR A 203 -13.17 16.47 -13.91
CA THR A 203 -12.22 17.57 -13.78
C THR A 203 -11.62 17.55 -12.37
N LEU A 204 -10.30 17.43 -12.29
CA LEU A 204 -9.60 17.53 -11.00
C LEU A 204 -9.69 18.97 -10.49
N SER A 205 -10.42 19.20 -9.39
CA SER A 205 -10.28 20.44 -8.64
C SER A 205 -8.95 20.45 -7.86
N PRO A 206 -8.41 21.63 -7.49
CA PRO A 206 -7.20 21.71 -6.66
C PRO A 206 -7.31 20.98 -5.31
N GLN A 207 -8.54 20.71 -4.85
CA GLN A 207 -8.78 19.94 -3.61
C GLN A 207 -8.46 18.45 -3.81
N PHE A 208 -8.60 17.92 -5.02
CA PHE A 208 -8.24 16.54 -5.35
C PHE A 208 -6.72 16.31 -5.34
N THR A 209 -5.88 17.31 -5.62
CA THR A 209 -4.45 17.05 -5.84
C THR A 209 -3.65 16.68 -4.58
N ASN A 210 -4.22 16.84 -3.38
CA ASN A 210 -3.49 16.67 -2.11
C ASN A 210 -4.00 15.53 -1.22
N HIS A 211 -5.11 14.88 -1.53
CA HIS A 211 -5.66 13.77 -0.75
C HIS A 211 -6.01 12.60 -1.65
N TYR A 212 -5.36 11.45 -1.44
CA TYR A 212 -5.79 10.18 -2.02
C TYR A 212 -5.99 9.17 -0.90
N TYR A 213 -7.02 8.35 -1.03
CA TYR A 213 -7.29 7.29 -0.07
C TYR A 213 -6.43 6.07 -0.37
N ALA A 214 -6.21 5.23 0.62
CA ALA A 214 -5.61 3.93 0.36
C ALA A 214 -6.56 3.10 -0.51
N SER A 215 -6.05 2.36 -1.49
CA SER A 215 -6.84 1.51 -2.39
C SER A 215 -7.74 0.49 -1.67
N HIS A 216 -7.42 0.10 -0.43
CA HIS A 216 -8.32 -0.73 0.38
C HIS A 216 -9.64 -0.02 0.74
N MET A 217 -9.68 1.32 0.75
CA MET A 217 -10.90 2.09 0.99
C MET A 217 -11.87 1.96 -0.17
N PHE A 218 -11.39 1.97 -1.41
CA PHE A 218 -12.22 1.70 -2.60
C PHE A 218 -12.76 0.27 -2.60
N HIS A 219 -11.94 -0.69 -2.15
CA HIS A 219 -12.41 -2.07 -1.94
C HIS A 219 -13.53 -2.10 -0.89
N ARG A 220 -13.34 -1.49 0.29
CA ARG A 220 -14.37 -1.40 1.33
C ARG A 220 -15.66 -0.73 0.85
N LEU A 221 -15.54 0.33 0.04
CA LEU A 221 -16.66 1.02 -0.58
C LEU A 221 -17.46 0.07 -1.48
N ALA A 222 -16.78 -0.73 -2.29
CA ALA A 222 -17.44 -1.77 -3.07
C ALA A 222 -18.16 -2.78 -2.17
N ASN A 223 -17.50 -3.33 -1.15
CA ASN A 223 -18.14 -4.27 -0.21
C ASN A 223 -19.41 -3.67 0.41
N ALA A 224 -19.41 -2.38 0.75
CA ALA A 224 -20.57 -1.71 1.32
C ALA A 224 -21.72 -1.54 0.34
N HIS A 225 -21.44 -1.09 -0.89
CA HIS A 225 -22.46 -0.98 -1.94
C HIS A 225 -23.09 -2.32 -2.31
N PHE A 226 -22.31 -3.41 -2.23
CA PHE A 226 -22.80 -4.77 -2.45
C PHE A 226 -23.39 -5.43 -1.19
N GLY A 227 -23.54 -4.69 -0.08
CA GLY A 227 -24.20 -5.16 1.14
C GLY A 227 -23.41 -6.19 1.94
N ILE A 228 -22.11 -6.35 1.70
CA ILE A 228 -21.23 -7.32 2.38
C ILE A 228 -20.79 -6.78 3.75
N VAL A 229 -20.56 -5.47 3.86
CA VAL A 229 -20.20 -4.80 5.11
C VAL A 229 -21.10 -3.59 5.36
N SER A 230 -21.34 -3.23 6.62
CA SER A 230 -22.04 -2.00 6.96
C SER A 230 -21.18 -0.78 6.61
N TRP A 231 -21.76 0.21 5.92
CA TRP A 231 -21.08 1.49 5.70
C TRP A 231 -21.10 2.34 6.97
N GLN A 232 -19.93 2.75 7.45
CA GLN A 232 -19.83 3.74 8.51
C GLN A 232 -19.81 5.15 7.88
N ASN A 233 -20.61 6.08 8.39
CA ASN A 233 -20.88 7.42 7.82
C ASN A 233 -19.65 8.32 7.60
N TYR A 234 -18.44 7.92 8.00
CA TYR A 234 -17.21 8.72 7.91
C TYR A 234 -16.70 9.00 6.49
N TYR A 235 -17.41 8.53 5.46
CA TYR A 235 -16.88 8.44 4.10
C TYR A 235 -17.80 9.04 3.03
N GLU A 236 -18.83 9.80 3.41
CA GLU A 236 -19.64 10.55 2.44
C GLU A 236 -18.79 11.54 1.63
N ASP A 237 -17.75 12.10 2.25
CA ASP A 237 -16.78 13.00 1.60
C ASP A 237 -15.88 12.31 0.58
N MET A 238 -15.80 10.96 0.59
CA MET A 238 -15.04 10.20 -0.42
C MET A 238 -15.75 10.13 -1.77
N LEU A 239 -17.05 10.43 -1.79
CA LEU A 239 -17.88 10.32 -2.97
C LEU A 239 -17.87 11.65 -3.71
N TRP A 240 -17.27 11.67 -4.90
CA TRP A 240 -17.65 12.72 -5.83
C TRP A 240 -19.12 12.48 -6.23
N LYS A 241 -19.99 13.36 -5.76
CA LYS A 241 -21.37 13.46 -6.24
C LYS A 241 -21.35 14.42 -7.42
N GLN A 242 -21.80 13.94 -8.59
CA GLN A 242 -22.13 14.85 -9.69
C GLN A 242 -23.21 15.80 -9.17
N SER A 243 -22.91 17.09 -9.06
CA SER A 243 -23.93 18.10 -8.89
C SER A 243 -24.85 18.03 -10.11
N GLU A 244 -26.13 17.77 -9.88
CA GLU A 244 -27.20 17.78 -10.88
C GLU A 244 -27.24 19.07 -11.70
#